data_AF-A0A957KM10-F1
#
_entry.id   AF-A0A957KM10-F1
#
_cell.length_a   1.000
_cell.length_b   1.000
_cell.length_c   1.000
_cell.angle_alpha   90.00
_cell.angle_beta   90.00
_cell.angle_gamma   90.00
#
_symmetry.space_group_name_H-M   'P 1'
#
loop_
_entity.id
_entity.type
_entity.pdbx_description
1 polymer ?
#
loop_
_entity_poly.entity_id
_entity_poly.type
_entity_poly.pdbx_seq_one_letter_code
_entity_poly.pdbx_strand_id
1 'polypeptide(L)' 'HTAVYDFFERDAWNILRHPDPMDMPSPIHDHLRWLADAGFTAIDVYWLKAGHAIYGGQKPAM' A
#
# COMPACT_ATOMS: atom_id res chain seq x y z
N HIS A 1 -4.54 -22.58 -18.66
CA HIS A 1 -3.20 -21.99 -18.80
C HIS A 1 -2.87 -21.27 -17.50
N THR A 2 -2.31 -21.99 -16.51
CA THR A 2 -2.02 -21.49 -15.14
C THR A 2 -0.53 -21.46 -14.81
N ALA A 3 0.35 -21.91 -15.72
CA ALA A 3 1.77 -22.11 -15.45
C ALA A 3 2.48 -20.86 -14.87
N VAL A 4 2.06 -19.66 -15.26
CA VAL A 4 2.58 -18.40 -14.72
C VAL A 4 2.10 -18.16 -13.29
N TYR A 5 0.82 -18.44 -13.00
CA TYR A 5 0.26 -18.37 -11.65
C TYR A 5 0.97 -19.36 -10.71
N ASP A 6 1.15 -20.61 -11.16
CA ASP A 6 1.81 -21.67 -10.39
C ASP A 6 3.30 -21.34 -10.10
N PHE A 7 3.95 -20.60 -11.00
CA PHE A 7 5.30 -20.07 -10.78
C PHE A 7 5.32 -19.03 -9.64
N PHE A 8 4.45 -18.01 -9.69
CA PHE A 8 4.43 -16.95 -8.69
C PHE A 8 4.02 -17.43 -7.29
N GLU A 9 3.10 -18.39 -7.20
CA GLU A 9 2.72 -19.00 -5.92
C GLU A 9 3.90 -19.78 -5.30
N ARG A 10 4.66 -20.54 -6.12
CA ARG A 10 5.84 -21.26 -5.63
C ARG A 10 6.97 -20.32 -5.21
N ASP A 11 7.13 -19.20 -5.92
CA ASP A 11 8.13 -18.18 -5.61
C ASP A 11 7.76 -17.32 -4.39
N ALA A 12 6.57 -17.52 -3.80
CA ALA A 12 6.07 -16.76 -2.65
C ALA A 12 6.07 -15.24 -2.87
N TRP A 13 5.88 -14.81 -4.12
CA TRP A 13 6.07 -13.42 -4.55
C TRP A 13 5.11 -12.41 -3.88
N ASN A 14 3.95 -12.86 -3.40
CA ASN A 14 2.98 -12.01 -2.74
C ASN A 14 3.31 -11.81 -1.25
N ILE A 15 3.96 -10.68 -0.93
CA ILE A 15 4.39 -10.34 0.43
C ILE A 15 3.24 -10.22 1.45
N LEU A 16 2.01 -9.94 1.01
CA LEU A 16 0.84 -9.88 1.89
C LEU A 16 0.38 -11.28 2.31
N ARG A 17 0.64 -12.30 1.49
CA ARG A 17 0.35 -13.71 1.78
C ARG A 17 1.55 -14.43 2.40
N HIS A 18 2.76 -14.02 2.01
CA HIS A 18 4.03 -14.57 2.47
C HIS A 18 4.92 -13.44 3.02
N PRO A 19 4.69 -13.00 4.28
CA PRO A 19 5.42 -11.87 4.85
C PRO A 19 6.92 -12.15 4.96
N ASP A 20 7.75 -11.22 4.48
CA ASP A 20 9.19 -11.23 4.66
C ASP A 20 9.54 -10.42 5.93
N PRO A 21 10.32 -10.98 6.89
CA PRO A 21 10.76 -10.22 8.05
C PRO A 21 11.70 -9.04 7.73
N MET A 22 12.31 -8.98 6.55
CA MET A 22 13.18 -7.89 6.11
C MET A 22 12.40 -6.75 5.44
N ASP A 23 11.46 -7.08 4.55
CA ASP A 23 10.62 -6.10 3.83
C ASP A 23 9.21 -6.03 4.44
N MET A 24 9.01 -5.08 5.34
CA MET A 24 7.72 -4.82 5.98
C MET A 24 7.11 -3.51 5.47
N PRO A 25 6.41 -3.52 4.30
CA PRO A 25 5.71 -2.33 3.85
C PRO A 25 4.68 -1.94 4.90
N SER A 26 4.69 -0.66 5.31
CA SER A 26 3.69 -0.16 6.23
C SER A 26 2.31 -0.23 5.55
N PRO A 27 1.27 -0.66 6.27
CA PRO A 27 -0.10 -0.62 5.78
C PRO A 27 -0.51 0.77 5.28
N ILE A 28 -1.37 0.82 4.25
CA ILE A 28 -1.91 2.09 3.73
C ILE A 28 -2.57 2.94 4.82
N HIS A 29 -3.18 2.31 5.83
CA HIS A 29 -3.84 3.02 6.92
C HIS A 29 -2.85 3.88 7.75
N ASP A 30 -1.62 3.40 7.95
CA ASP A 30 -0.59 4.14 8.68
C ASP A 30 -0.16 5.37 7.88
N HIS A 31 -0.05 5.23 6.56
CA HIS A 31 0.31 6.34 5.69
C HIS A 31 -0.76 7.45 5.71
N LEU A 32 -2.05 7.09 5.72
CA LEU A 32 -3.14 8.08 5.81
C LEU A 32 -3.14 8.78 7.18
N ARG A 33 -2.84 8.05 8.26
CA ARG A 33 -2.67 8.65 9.59
C ARG A 33 -1.52 9.64 9.63
N TRP A 34 -0.37 9.31 9.04
CA TRP A 34 0.77 10.24 8.98
C TRP A 34 0.42 11.53 8.23
N LEU A 35 -0.40 11.46 7.17
CA LEU A 35 -0.91 12.67 6.50
C LEU A 35 -1.81 13.49 7.43
N ALA A 36 -2.69 12.84 8.20
CA ALA A 36 -3.56 13.53 9.15
C ALA A 36 -2.74 14.21 10.26
N ASP A 37 -1.76 13.50 10.81
CA ASP A 37 -0.83 14.00 11.84
C ASP A 37 0.02 15.16 11.30
N ALA A 38 0.32 15.18 10.01
CA ALA A 38 1.00 16.28 9.33
C ALA A 38 0.08 17.49 8.99
N GLY A 39 -1.20 17.44 9.37
CA GLY A 39 -2.16 18.52 9.18
C GLY A 39 -2.81 18.57 7.78
N PHE A 40 -2.72 17.50 7.00
CA PHE A 40 -3.50 17.39 5.77
C PHE A 40 -4.97 17.12 6.10
N THR A 41 -5.85 17.60 5.24
CA THR A 41 -7.29 17.35 5.25
C THR A 41 -7.71 16.71 3.93
N ALA A 42 -8.97 16.28 3.82
CA ALA A 42 -9.48 15.60 2.62
C ALA A 42 -8.57 14.43 2.16
N ILE A 43 -8.09 13.66 3.15
CA ILE A 43 -7.16 12.54 2.92
C ILE A 43 -7.94 11.34 2.39
N ASP A 44 -7.48 10.78 1.27
CA ASP A 44 -8.10 9.59 0.68
C ASP A 44 -7.11 8.80 -0.19
N VAL A 45 -7.51 7.58 -0.56
CA VAL A 45 -6.85 6.72 -1.54
C VAL A 45 -7.53 6.90 -2.89
N TYR A 46 -6.88 7.62 -3.80
CA TYR A 46 -7.42 7.89 -5.14
C TYR A 46 -7.37 6.67 -6.05
N TRP A 47 -6.44 5.75 -5.79
CA TRP A 47 -6.30 4.51 -6.56
C TRP A 47 -5.59 3.43 -5.76
N LEU A 48 -6.03 2.18 -5.93
CA LEU A 48 -5.40 1.00 -5.35
C LEU A 48 -5.50 -0.18 -6.32
N LYS A 49 -4.36 -0.80 -6.66
CA LYS A 49 -4.34 -2.06 -7.44
C LYS A 49 -3.08 -2.85 -7.15
N ALA A 50 -3.24 -4.16 -6.95
CA ALA A 50 -2.13 -5.09 -6.80
C ALA A 50 -1.05 -4.61 -5.79
N GLY A 51 -1.47 -4.16 -4.61
CA GLY A 51 -0.57 -3.68 -3.55
C GLY A 51 0.01 -2.28 -3.77
N HIS A 52 -0.28 -1.61 -4.88
CA HIS A 52 0.17 -0.25 -5.16
C HIS A 52 -0.96 0.74 -4.93
N ALA A 53 -0.64 1.87 -4.29
CA ALA A 53 -1.62 2.90 -3.95
C ALA A 53 -1.15 4.29 -4.41
N ILE A 54 -2.09 5.11 -4.89
CA ILE A 54 -1.94 6.57 -5.00
C ILE A 54 -2.90 7.18 -3.99
N TYR A 55 -2.36 7.91 -3.04
CA TYR A 55 -3.11 8.52 -1.94
C TYR A 55 -2.54 9.88 -1.61
N GLY A 56 -3.33 10.72 -0.96
CA GLY A 56 -2.93 12.07 -0.62
C GLY A 56 -4.01 12.82 0.12
N GLY A 57 -3.77 14.11 0.32
CA GLY A 57 -4.72 15.04 0.92
C GLY A 57 -4.36 16.48 0.55
N GLN A 58 -5.16 17.42 1.03
CA GLN A 58 -4.94 18.85 0.84
C GLN A 58 -4.32 19.45 2.09
N LYS A 59 -3.31 20.32 1.91
CA LYS A 59 -2.82 21.15 3.00
C LYS A 59 -3.59 22.46 3.01
N PRO A 60 -4.21 22.87 4.12
CA PRO A 60 -4.87 24.17 4.20
C PRO A 60 -3.91 25.29 3.80
N ALA A 61 -4.37 26.24 2.98
CA ALA A 61 -3.62 27.45 2.74
C ALA A 61 -3.52 28.23 4.06
N MET A 62 -2.33 28.77 4.35
CA MET A 62 -2.08 29.64 5.50
C MET A 62 -2.96 30.89 5.46
#